data_AF-A0A6C0ANN2-F1
#
_entry.id   AF-A0A6C0ANN2-F1
#
_cell.length_a   1.000
_cell.length_b   1.000
_cell.length_c   1.000
_cell.angle_alpha   90.00
_cell.angle_beta   90.00
_cell.angle_gamma   90.00
#
_symmetry.space_group_name_H-M   'P 1'
#
loop_
_entity.id
_entity.type
_entity.pdbx_description
1 polymer ?
#
loop_
_entity_poly.entity_id
_entity_poly.type
_entity_poly.pdbx_seq_one_letter_code
_entity_poly.pdbx_strand_id
1 'polypeptide(L)' 'MVTVAEDFKIIEVKSEWTIKLERANIEEKAEATVKAGYSYEIWVYNDKKVKVEKKVY' A
#
# COMPACT_ATOMS: atom_id res chain seq x y z
N MET A 1 -5.00 -30.34 1.44
CA MET A 1 -4.46 -29.03 1.86
C MET A 1 -4.26 -28.25 0.57
N VAL A 2 -5.07 -27.22 0.33
CA VAL A 2 -4.92 -26.40 -0.89
C VAL A 2 -3.87 -25.34 -0.59
N THR A 3 -2.69 -25.51 -1.16
CA THR A 3 -1.61 -24.52 -1.10
C THR A 3 -1.92 -23.46 -2.16
N VAL A 4 -2.75 -22.47 -1.84
CA VAL A 4 -2.87 -21.27 -2.67
C VAL A 4 -1.67 -20.39 -2.35
N ALA A 5 -0.56 -20.66 -3.04
CA ALA A 5 0.59 -19.75 -3.09
C ALA A 5 0.37 -18.74 -4.23
N GLU A 6 -0.73 -17.99 -4.17
CA GLU A 6 -0.83 -16.76 -4.94
C GLU A 6 -0.33 -15.64 -4.03
N ASP A 7 0.82 -15.08 -4.38
CA ASP A 7 1.40 -13.89 -3.74
C ASP A 7 0.48 -12.70 -4.05
N PHE A 8 -0.67 -12.65 -3.37
CA PHE A 8 -1.67 -11.62 -3.60
C PHE A 8 -1.14 -10.32 -3.01
N LYS A 9 -0.63 -9.50 -3.92
CA LYS A 9 -0.02 -8.22 -3.63
C LYS A 9 -0.93 -7.09 -4.03
N ILE A 10 -1.33 -6.29 -3.05
CA ILE A 10 -2.11 -5.09 -3.27
C ILE A 10 -1.17 -3.89 -3.33
N ILE A 11 -1.27 -3.12 -4.41
CA ILE A 11 -0.47 -1.90 -4.60
C ILE A 11 -1.43 -0.72 -4.62
N GLU A 12 -1.35 0.12 -3.60
CA GLU A 12 -2.12 1.36 -3.54
C GLU A 12 -1.22 2.55 -3.91
N VAL A 13 -1.57 3.22 -5.00
CA VAL A 13 -0.82 4.36 -5.54
C VAL A 13 -1.49 5.66 -5.14
N LYS A 14 -0.73 6.58 -4.54
CA LYS A 14 -1.21 7.87 -4.05
C LYS A 14 -0.28 9.01 -4.43
N SER A 15 -0.80 10.23 -4.40
CA SER A 15 0.01 11.45 -4.55
C SER A 15 0.53 11.91 -3.19
N GLU A 16 1.62 12.68 -3.18
CA GLU A 16 2.16 13.32 -1.97
C GLU A 16 1.11 14.14 -1.20
N TRP A 17 0.19 14.77 -1.92
CA TRP A 17 -0.88 15.55 -1.29
C TRP A 17 -1.88 14.66 -0.56
N THR A 18 -2.34 13.59 -1.22
CA THR A 18 -3.32 12.65 -0.65
C THR A 18 -2.74 11.91 0.56
N ILE A 19 -1.48 11.46 0.49
CA ILE A 19 -0.87 10.74 1.61
C ILE A 19 -0.69 11.64 2.84
N LYS A 20 -0.55 12.96 2.68
CA LYS A 20 -0.47 13.89 3.82
C LYS A 20 -1.80 14.07 4.55
N LEU A 21 -2.91 13.95 3.82
CA LEU A 21 -4.25 14.12 4.38
C LEU A 21 -4.80 12.82 4.97
N GLU A 22 -4.53 11.69 4.33
CA GLU A 22 -5.19 10.42 4.62
C GLU A 22 -4.23 9.33 5.14
N ARG A 23 -2.98 9.68 5.50
CA ARG A 23 -1.94 8.70 5.87
C ARG A 23 -2.45 7.66 6.86
N ALA A 24 -3.04 8.11 7.97
CA ALA A 24 -3.48 7.24 9.04
C ALA A 24 -4.51 6.20 8.58
N ASN A 25 -5.46 6.58 7.71
CA ASN A 25 -6.47 5.66 7.19
C ASN A 25 -5.86 4.65 6.21
N ILE A 26 -4.96 5.12 5.35
CA ILE A 26 -4.25 4.28 4.37
C ILE A 26 -3.35 3.26 5.09
N GLU A 27 -2.68 3.67 6.17
CA GLU A 27 -1.88 2.78 7.01
C GLU A 27 -2.75 1.77 7.77
N GLU A 28 -3.89 2.18 8.35
CA GLU A 28 -4.83 1.27 9.01
C GLU A 28 -5.38 0.20 8.05
N LYS A 29 -5.71 0.58 6.81
CA LYS A 29 -6.13 -0.35 5.76
C LYS A 29 -5.01 -1.31 5.36
N ALA A 30 -3.77 -0.81 5.24
CA ALA A 30 -2.62 -1.65 4.95
C ALA A 30 -2.43 -2.72 6.05
N GLU A 31 -2.45 -2.31 7.32
CA GLU A 31 -2.32 -3.22 8.45
C GLU A 31 -3.44 -4.27 8.51
N ALA A 32 -4.70 -3.87 8.28
CA ALA A 32 -5.82 -4.81 8.24
C ALA A 32 -5.68 -5.83 7.10
N THR A 33 -5.16 -5.39 5.96
CA THR A 33 -4.95 -6.23 4.78
C THR A 33 -3.81 -7.24 5.00
N VAL A 34 -2.74 -6.80 5.66
CA VAL A 34 -1.62 -7.67 6.05
C VAL A 34 -2.06 -8.71 7.09
N LYS A 35 -2.88 -8.30 8.07
CA LYS A 35 -3.50 -9.24 9.03
C LYS A 35 -4.40 -10.28 8.36
N ALA A 36 -5.00 -9.95 7.21
CA ALA A 36 -5.78 -10.87 6.41
C ALA A 36 -4.92 -11.83 5.55
N GLY A 37 -3.59 -11.69 5.58
CA GLY A 37 -2.63 -12.58 4.90
C GLY A 37 -2.17 -12.10 3.52
N TYR A 38 -2.42 -10.83 3.18
CA TYR A 38 -2.05 -10.25 1.88
C TYR A 38 -0.82 -9.34 2.02
N SER A 39 0.00 -9.27 0.97
CA SER A 39 1.10 -8.30 0.93
C SER A 39 0.56 -6.93 0.48
N TYR A 40 0.95 -5.85 1.16
CA TYR A 40 0.44 -4.51 0.83
C TYR A 40 1.58 -3.51 0.57
N GLU A 41 1.51 -2.79 -0.54
CA GLU A 41 2.47 -1.74 -0.88
C GLU A 41 1.77 -0.40 -1.10
N ILE A 42 2.35 0.66 -0.53
CA ILE A 42 1.93 2.04 -0.75
C ILE A 42 3.01 2.73 -1.56
N TRP A 43 2.64 3.22 -2.75
CA TRP A 43 3.54 3.96 -3.62
C TRP A 43 3.09 5.41 -3.69
N VAL A 44 3.96 6.33 -3.30
CA VAL A 44 3.68 7.76 -3.32
C VAL A 44 4.44 8.41 -4.45
N TYR A 45 3.72 9.16 -5.28
CA TYR A 45 4.28 9.94 -6.37
C TYR A 45 4.13 11.44 -6.11
N ASN A 46 5.12 12.20 -6.55
CA ASN A 46 5.03 13.65 -6.58
C ASN A 46 4.30 14.14 -7.85
N ASP A 47 4.05 15.46 -7.91
CA ASP A 47 3.41 16.12 -9.05
C ASP A 47 4.17 15.93 -10.38
N LYS A 48 5.49 15.73 -10.29
CA LYS A 48 6.37 15.43 -11.43
C LYS A 48 6.34 13.96 -11.87
N LYS A 49 5.39 13.15 -11.36
CA LYS A 49 5.25 11.71 -11.60
C LYS A 49 6.50 10.89 -11.20
N VAL A 50 7.32 11.41 -10.30
CA VAL A 50 8.45 10.69 -9.71
C VAL A 50 7.98 9.98 -8.44
N LYS A 51 8.29 8.70 -8.31
CA LYS A 51 8.00 7.94 -7.08
C LYS A 51 8.92 8.44 -5.97
N VAL A 52 8.34 9.02 -4.93
CA VAL A 52 9.07 9.59 -3.79
C VAL A 52 9.05 8.70 -2.56
N GLU A 53 8.04 7.85 -2.41
CA GLU A 53 7.95 6.89 -1.30
C GLU A 53 7.50 5.53 -1.82
N LYS A 54 8.10 4.48 -1.27
CA LYS A 54 7.61 3.10 -1.39
C LYS A 54 7.64 2.51 0.01
N LYS A 55 6.47 2.16 0.54
CA LYS A 55 6.35 1.48 1.83
C LYS A 55 5.67 0.12 1.64
N VAL A 56 6.23 -0.91 2.25
CA VAL A 56 5.75 -2.29 2.20
C VAL A 56 5.30 -2.65 3.60
N TYR A 57 4.15 -3.29 3.70
CA TYR A 57 3.54 -3.79 4.93
C TYR A 57 3.34 -5.30 4.82
#